data_AF-R0HTA6-F1
#
_entry.id   AF-R0HTA6-F1
#
_cell.length_a   1.000
_cell.length_b   1.000
_cell.length_c   1.000
_cell.angle_alpha   90.00
_cell.angle_beta   90.00
_cell.angle_gamma   90.00
#
_symmetry.space_group_name_H-M   'P 1'
#
loop_
_entity.id
_entity.type
_entity.pdbx_description
1 polymer ?
#
loop_
_entity_poly.entity_id
_entity_poly.type
_entity_poly.pdbx_seq_one_letter_code
_entity_poly.pdbx_strand_id
1 'polypeptide(L)'
;MLDLLQPENVLNHHYLGKSSSCCSSFDRVSSSELSPTTRGVNRAERGGEQSIAKANKKAVAAVTVADGVFVKWCDKLELNRDLTNVVVSYASLALPVEMRPRPRATNRVVLASAFWFGVKNTMTWQSLKKVEDVTGVAAGMIRAVESKMARAMTLQLRRWRVDSEEGWAENDNV
;
A
#
# COMPACT_ATOMS: atom_id res chain seq x y z
N MET A 1 -21.04 18.35 65.37
CA MET A 1 -20.54 17.74 64.12
C MET A 1 -20.87 16.27 64.22
N LEU A 2 -21.89 15.84 63.49
CA LEU A 2 -22.51 14.52 63.54
C LEU A 2 -21.60 13.43 62.95
N ASP A 3 -21.62 12.27 63.62
CA ASP A 3 -21.62 10.87 63.18
C ASP A 3 -20.66 10.41 62.06
N LEU A 4 -19.68 9.54 62.31
CA LEU A 4 -19.71 8.10 62.66
C LEU A 4 -20.23 7.17 61.53
N LEU A 5 -19.29 6.35 61.04
CA LEU A 5 -19.37 4.93 60.65
C LEU A 5 -20.42 4.48 59.64
N GLN A 6 -19.97 3.72 58.62
CA GLN A 6 -20.43 2.35 58.26
C GLN A 6 -19.83 1.88 56.89
N PRO A 7 -19.84 0.58 56.52
CA PRO A 7 -19.00 -0.50 57.08
C PRO A 7 -18.42 -1.46 55.99
N GLU A 8 -17.65 -2.47 56.44
CA GLU A 8 -17.20 -3.64 55.66
C GLU A 8 -18.25 -4.78 55.56
N ASN A 9 -17.98 -5.71 54.61
CA ASN A 9 -18.44 -7.12 54.51
C ASN A 9 -19.93 -7.35 54.12
N VAL A 10 -20.36 -8.38 53.38
CA VAL A 10 -20.02 -9.82 53.41
C VAL A 10 -20.37 -10.49 52.05
N LEU A 11 -19.60 -11.56 51.75
CA LEU A 11 -19.72 -12.63 50.74
C LEU A 11 -21.11 -13.28 50.50
N ASN A 12 -21.16 -13.98 49.33
CA ASN A 12 -21.91 -15.22 48.99
C ASN A 12 -23.40 -15.13 48.60
N HIS A 13 -23.99 -15.97 47.71
CA HIS A 13 -23.63 -17.26 47.11
C HIS A 13 -24.39 -17.42 45.75
N HIS A 14 -23.72 -18.03 44.76
CA HIS A 14 -24.18 -18.99 43.72
C HIS A 14 -25.61 -18.96 43.13
N TYR A 15 -25.73 -19.00 41.79
CA TYR A 15 -26.06 -20.20 40.98
C TYR A 15 -26.28 -19.85 39.49
N LEU A 16 -25.74 -20.71 38.60
CA LEU A 16 -26.21 -21.08 37.24
C LEU A 16 -26.63 -19.95 36.27
N GLY A 17 -26.10 -19.80 35.06
CA GLY A 17 -25.44 -20.75 34.16
C GLY A 17 -25.67 -20.30 32.70
N LYS A 18 -25.01 -20.99 31.77
CA LYS A 18 -25.08 -20.89 30.29
C LYS A 18 -24.12 -19.89 29.63
N SER A 19 -22.85 -20.28 29.60
CA SER A 19 -22.02 -20.09 28.40
C SER A 19 -22.43 -21.16 27.38
N SER A 20 -22.75 -20.76 26.15
CA SER A 20 -23.12 -21.65 25.05
C SER A 20 -22.13 -21.54 23.90
N SER A 21 -21.55 -22.70 23.56
CA SER A 21 -21.22 -23.15 22.20
C SER A 21 -19.94 -22.55 21.57
N CYS A 22 -19.01 -23.28 20.95
CA CYS A 22 -18.95 -24.66 20.49
C CYS A 22 -17.49 -25.15 20.39
N CYS A 23 -17.36 -26.46 20.58
CA CYS A 23 -16.33 -27.43 20.15
C CYS A 23 -15.65 -27.10 18.80
N SER A 24 -14.45 -27.56 18.48
CA SER A 24 -13.96 -28.93 18.66
C SER A 24 -12.44 -29.06 18.50
N SER A 25 -11.86 -29.93 19.32
CA SER A 25 -10.52 -30.51 19.25
C SER A 25 -10.14 -30.99 17.86
N PHE A 26 -8.89 -30.71 17.45
CA PHE A 26 -8.16 -31.61 16.57
C PHE A 26 -6.97 -32.17 17.31
N ASP A 27 -7.07 -33.49 17.49
CA ASP A 27 -6.09 -34.39 18.03
C ASP A 27 -4.93 -34.63 17.04
N ARG A 28 -3.78 -34.93 17.64
CA ARG A 28 -2.70 -35.81 17.14
C ARG A 28 -1.72 -35.27 16.09
N VAL A 29 -0.60 -34.81 16.65
CA VAL A 29 0.75 -35.03 16.08
C VAL A 29 1.00 -36.55 16.00
N SER A 30 1.29 -37.04 14.79
CA SER A 30 1.89 -38.36 14.59
C SER A 30 2.91 -38.26 13.47
N SER A 31 4.18 -38.41 13.83
CA SER A 31 5.34 -38.48 12.97
C SER A 31 5.35 -39.80 12.17
N SER A 32 5.74 -39.75 10.89
CA SER A 32 7.07 -40.19 10.45
C SER A 32 7.16 -40.46 8.94
N GLU A 33 8.36 -40.15 8.44
CA GLU A 33 9.06 -40.62 7.24
C GLU A 33 8.57 -40.17 5.86
N LEU A 34 9.39 -39.34 5.19
CA LEU A 34 9.85 -39.64 3.83
C LEU A 34 11.26 -39.05 3.62
N SER A 35 12.23 -39.95 3.51
CA SER A 35 13.65 -39.74 3.26
C SER A 35 13.96 -38.81 2.07
N PRO A 36 15.11 -38.12 2.06
CA PRO A 36 15.52 -37.29 0.93
C PRO A 36 16.07 -38.19 -0.18
N THR A 37 15.21 -38.60 -1.12
CA THR A 37 15.69 -39.15 -2.39
C THR A 37 16.01 -38.00 -3.35
N THR A 38 17.30 -37.79 -3.54
CA THR A 38 17.89 -37.11 -4.67
C THR A 38 17.39 -37.69 -5.98
N ARG A 39 16.63 -36.91 -6.76
CA ARG A 39 16.55 -37.04 -8.22
C ARG A 39 16.24 -35.68 -8.81
N GLY A 40 17.24 -35.14 -9.47
CA GLY A 40 17.30 -33.76 -9.89
C GLY A 40 16.19 -33.36 -10.85
N VAL A 41 15.78 -32.11 -10.73
CA VAL A 41 15.43 -31.30 -11.88
C VAL A 41 16.16 -29.97 -11.72
N ASN A 42 17.34 -29.88 -12.34
CA ASN A 42 17.94 -28.60 -12.67
C ASN A 42 16.93 -27.87 -13.58
N ARG A 43 16.14 -26.94 -13.03
CA ARG A 43 15.24 -26.10 -13.85
C ARG A 43 15.20 -24.66 -13.39
N ALA A 44 16.17 -23.92 -13.94
CA ALA A 44 16.07 -22.54 -14.38
C ALA A 44 15.84 -21.44 -13.32
N GLU A 45 16.83 -21.21 -12.45
CA GLU A 45 16.99 -19.90 -11.79
C GLU A 45 17.25 -18.77 -12.81
N ARG A 46 17.72 -19.11 -14.01
CA ARG A 46 18.02 -18.15 -15.10
C ARG A 46 16.78 -17.54 -15.79
N GLY A 47 15.57 -18.08 -15.54
CA GLY A 47 14.31 -17.60 -16.13
C GLY A 47 13.64 -16.48 -15.32
N GLY A 48 13.82 -16.48 -13.99
CA GLY A 48 13.24 -15.49 -13.08
C GLY A 48 13.84 -14.10 -13.31
N GLU A 49 15.16 -14.00 -13.39
CA GLU A 49 15.87 -12.73 -13.61
C GLU A 49 15.51 -12.09 -14.96
N GLN A 50 15.40 -12.87 -16.03
CA GLN A 50 14.99 -12.35 -17.34
C GLN A 50 13.53 -11.87 -17.33
N SER A 51 12.65 -12.56 -16.61
CA SER A 51 11.24 -12.17 -16.47
C SER A 51 11.07 -10.89 -15.65
N ILE A 52 11.84 -10.75 -14.56
CA ILE A 52 11.84 -9.56 -13.70
C ILE A 52 12.48 -8.39 -14.44
N ALA A 53 13.61 -8.59 -15.12
CA ALA A 53 14.25 -7.55 -15.93
C ALA A 53 13.34 -7.06 -17.07
N LYS A 54 12.60 -7.96 -17.73
CA LYS A 54 11.63 -7.60 -18.77
C LYS A 54 10.42 -6.86 -18.21
N ALA A 55 9.92 -7.26 -17.03
CA ALA A 55 8.85 -6.57 -16.33
C ALA A 55 9.28 -5.16 -15.89
N ASN A 56 10.49 -5.02 -15.34
CA ASN A 56 11.08 -3.74 -14.95
C ASN A 56 11.25 -2.81 -16.16
N LYS A 57 11.80 -3.31 -17.28
CA LYS A 57 11.90 -2.52 -18.53
C LYS A 57 10.54 -2.02 -19.02
N LYS A 58 9.51 -2.87 -18.95
CA LYS A 58 8.13 -2.49 -19.34
C LYS A 58 7.52 -1.46 -18.38
N ALA A 59 7.75 -1.60 -17.08
CA ALA A 59 7.30 -0.63 -16.08
C ALA A 59 7.97 0.74 -16.28
N VAL A 60 9.29 0.76 -16.47
CA VAL A 60 10.05 1.99 -16.77
C VAL A 60 9.53 2.66 -18.03
N ALA A 61 9.33 1.92 -19.12
CA ALA A 61 8.77 2.47 -20.36
C ALA A 61 7.34 3.01 -20.18
N ALA A 62 6.53 2.41 -19.30
CA ALA A 62 5.19 2.90 -19.03
C ALA A 62 5.20 4.17 -18.17
N VAL A 63 6.16 4.29 -17.24
CA VAL A 63 6.39 5.51 -16.45
C VAL A 63 6.86 6.65 -17.33
N THR A 64 7.79 6.43 -18.27
CA THR A 64 8.26 7.49 -19.18
C THR A 64 7.17 8.00 -20.11
N VAL A 65 6.30 7.10 -20.60
CA VAL A 65 5.11 7.52 -21.37
C VAL A 65 4.15 8.34 -20.50
N ALA A 66 3.97 7.95 -19.24
CA ALA A 66 3.15 8.68 -18.29
C ALA A 66 3.73 10.07 -17.97
N ASP A 67 5.05 10.21 -17.81
CA ASP A 67 5.72 11.50 -17.60
C ASP A 67 5.34 12.50 -18.70
N GLY A 68 5.38 12.07 -19.96
CA GLY A 68 4.99 12.91 -21.09
C GLY A 68 3.51 13.33 -21.08
N VAL A 69 2.63 12.51 -20.50
CA VAL A 69 1.21 12.87 -20.29
C VAL A 69 1.07 13.87 -19.14
N PHE A 70 1.80 13.66 -18.04
CA PHE A 70 1.78 14.54 -16.89
C PHE A 70 2.29 15.94 -17.22
N VAL A 71 3.40 16.05 -17.96
CA VAL A 71 3.92 17.35 -18.44
C VAL A 71 2.85 18.11 -19.22
N LYS A 72 2.16 17.45 -20.17
CA LYS A 72 1.06 18.09 -20.93
C LYS A 72 -0.10 18.55 -20.06
N TRP A 73 -0.39 17.86 -18.96
CA TRP A 73 -1.42 18.27 -18.02
C TRP A 73 -0.95 19.41 -17.11
N CYS A 74 0.33 19.42 -16.71
CA CYS A 74 0.95 20.56 -16.02
C CYS A 74 0.92 21.83 -16.89
N ASP A 75 1.23 21.71 -18.18
CA ASP A 75 1.15 22.84 -19.13
C ASP A 75 -0.27 23.42 -19.21
N LYS A 76 -1.29 22.56 -19.25
CA LYS A 76 -2.71 22.96 -19.24
C LYS A 76 -3.17 23.56 -17.90
N LEU A 77 -2.47 23.28 -16.81
CA LEU A 77 -2.68 23.91 -15.50
C LEU A 77 -1.82 25.16 -15.32
N GLU A 78 -1.07 25.55 -16.36
CA GLU A 78 -0.18 26.72 -16.37
C GLU A 78 0.87 26.68 -15.25
N LEU A 79 1.37 25.49 -14.95
CA LEU A 79 2.40 25.30 -13.93
C LEU A 79 3.77 25.72 -14.47
N ASN A 80 4.58 26.36 -13.63
CA ASN A 80 5.98 26.60 -13.96
C ASN A 80 6.78 25.29 -14.03
N ARG A 81 8.00 25.35 -14.59
CA ARG A 81 8.84 24.17 -14.80
C ARG A 81 9.20 23.46 -13.50
N ASP A 82 9.51 24.20 -12.44
CA ASP A 82 9.92 23.61 -11.16
C ASP A 82 8.77 22.82 -10.53
N LEU A 83 7.58 23.41 -10.48
CA LEU A 83 6.37 22.74 -10.00
C LEU A 83 6.00 21.55 -10.88
N THR A 84 6.17 21.67 -12.20
CA THR A 84 5.94 20.58 -13.15
C THR A 84 6.82 19.38 -12.82
N ASN A 85 8.12 19.59 -12.62
CA ASN A 85 9.06 18.51 -12.29
C ASN A 85 8.68 17.81 -10.98
N VAL A 86 8.29 18.57 -9.95
CA VAL A 86 7.89 17.99 -8.65
C VAL A 86 6.58 17.21 -8.80
N VAL A 87 5.56 17.75 -9.48
CA VAL A 87 4.29 17.04 -9.72
C VAL A 87 4.51 15.74 -10.48
N VAL A 88 5.28 15.79 -11.59
CA VAL A 88 5.59 14.62 -12.41
C VAL A 88 6.31 13.56 -11.58
N SER A 89 7.31 13.97 -10.78
CA SER A 89 8.05 13.05 -9.92
C SER A 89 7.15 12.32 -8.91
N TYR A 90 6.26 13.04 -8.22
CA TYR A 90 5.31 12.44 -7.28
C TYR A 90 4.27 11.56 -7.98
N ALA A 91 3.76 11.99 -9.13
CA ALA A 91 2.79 11.22 -9.90
C ALA A 91 3.40 9.89 -10.38
N SER A 92 4.63 9.94 -10.91
CA SER A 92 5.34 8.77 -11.39
C SER A 92 5.74 7.81 -10.28
N LEU A 93 6.02 8.31 -9.09
CA LEU A 93 6.21 7.49 -7.90
C LEU A 93 4.94 6.71 -7.51
N ALA A 94 3.76 7.26 -7.75
CA ALA A 94 2.48 6.62 -7.40
C ALA A 94 2.03 5.56 -8.42
N LEU A 95 2.52 5.58 -9.67
CA LEU A 95 2.07 4.66 -10.73
C LEU A 95 2.37 3.17 -10.50
N PRO A 96 3.58 2.77 -10.06
CA PRO A 96 3.91 1.37 -9.82
C PRO A 96 3.00 0.70 -8.78
N VAL A 97 2.41 1.51 -7.90
CA VAL A 97 1.56 1.07 -6.80
C VAL A 97 0.21 0.53 -7.29
N GLU A 98 -0.33 1.08 -8.37
CA GLU A 98 -1.66 0.71 -8.90
C GLU A 98 -1.58 -0.15 -10.17
N MET A 99 -0.39 -0.37 -10.76
CA MET A 99 -0.18 -1.16 -11.99
C MET A 99 -0.44 -2.67 -11.87
N ARG A 100 -1.05 -3.14 -10.78
CA ARG A 100 -1.62 -4.49 -10.75
C ARG A 100 -2.84 -4.53 -11.67
N PRO A 101 -2.99 -5.57 -12.52
CA PRO A 101 -4.08 -5.63 -13.50
C PRO A 101 -5.44 -5.48 -12.81
N ARG A 102 -6.11 -4.35 -13.04
CA ARG A 102 -7.49 -4.15 -12.60
C ARG A 102 -8.41 -4.15 -13.81
N PRO A 103 -9.45 -5.01 -13.83
CA PRO A 103 -10.43 -5.04 -14.91
C PRO A 103 -11.28 -3.75 -15.04
N ARG A 104 -11.26 -2.85 -14.05
CA ARG A 104 -12.29 -1.80 -13.89
C ARG A 104 -11.81 -0.35 -14.07
N ALA A 105 -10.51 -0.07 -14.05
CA ALA A 105 -10.00 1.29 -14.20
C ALA A 105 -9.31 1.41 -15.57
N THR A 106 -9.70 2.40 -16.37
CA THR A 106 -8.99 2.68 -17.62
C THR A 106 -7.61 3.26 -17.31
N ASN A 107 -6.65 3.08 -18.22
CA ASN A 107 -5.30 3.65 -18.09
C ASN A 107 -5.34 5.16 -17.81
N ARG A 108 -6.32 5.87 -18.38
CA ARG A 108 -6.50 7.31 -18.18
C ARG A 108 -6.95 7.66 -16.76
N VAL A 109 -7.81 6.86 -16.13
CA VAL A 109 -8.23 7.06 -14.73
C VAL A 109 -7.04 6.87 -13.80
N VAL A 110 -6.23 5.83 -14.04
CA VAL A 110 -5.00 5.59 -13.26
C VAL A 110 -4.03 6.76 -13.39
N LEU A 111 -3.77 7.23 -14.62
CA LEU A 111 -2.93 8.41 -14.86
C LEU A 111 -3.49 9.66 -14.18
N ALA A 112 -4.79 9.95 -14.33
CA ALA A 112 -5.41 11.13 -13.72
C ALA A 112 -5.36 11.08 -12.18
N SER A 113 -5.48 9.90 -11.57
CA SER A 113 -5.33 9.70 -10.13
C SER A 113 -3.91 9.89 -9.64
N ALA A 114 -2.92 9.34 -10.35
CA ALA A 114 -1.51 9.55 -10.03
C ALA A 114 -1.12 11.03 -10.18
N PHE A 115 -1.63 11.69 -11.22
CA PHE A 115 -1.45 13.12 -11.43
C PHE A 115 -2.06 13.95 -10.30
N TRP A 116 -3.32 13.67 -9.90
CA TRP A 116 -3.95 14.34 -8.77
C TRP A 116 -3.18 14.12 -7.47
N PHE A 117 -2.65 12.92 -7.24
CA PHE A 117 -1.77 12.65 -6.11
C PHE A 117 -0.55 13.58 -6.13
N GLY A 118 0.11 13.75 -7.28
CA GLY A 118 1.20 14.71 -7.43
C GLY A 118 0.78 16.15 -7.13
N VAL A 119 -0.30 16.64 -7.76
CA VAL A 119 -0.81 18.01 -7.57
C VAL A 119 -1.17 18.28 -6.10
N LYS A 120 -1.91 17.37 -5.46
CA LYS A 120 -2.35 17.52 -4.05
C LYS A 120 -1.20 17.54 -3.05
N ASN A 121 -0.12 16.80 -3.30
CA ASN A 121 1.04 16.76 -2.41
C ASN A 121 2.03 17.92 -2.63
N THR A 122 1.87 18.67 -3.72
CA THR A 122 2.78 19.76 -4.08
C THR A 122 2.12 21.13 -4.01
N MET A 123 0.80 21.18 -4.13
CA MET A 123 0.03 22.41 -4.20
C MET A 123 -1.17 22.35 -3.27
N THR A 124 -1.33 23.39 -2.47
CA THR A 124 -2.45 23.53 -1.53
C THR A 124 -3.66 24.23 -2.14
N TRP A 125 -3.49 24.92 -3.28
CA TRP A 125 -4.51 25.79 -3.89
C TRP A 125 -5.24 25.19 -5.10
N GLN A 126 -4.73 24.11 -5.71
CA GLN A 126 -5.36 23.56 -6.91
C GLN A 126 -6.56 22.69 -6.56
N SER A 127 -7.68 22.97 -7.21
CA SER A 127 -8.91 22.20 -7.01
C SER A 127 -8.89 20.94 -7.87
N LEU A 128 -9.47 19.86 -7.35
CA LEU A 128 -9.69 18.64 -8.11
C LEU A 128 -10.54 18.89 -9.36
N LYS A 129 -11.38 19.93 -9.36
CA LYS A 129 -12.20 20.32 -10.51
C LYS A 129 -11.35 20.71 -11.72
N LYS A 130 -10.29 21.51 -11.51
CA LYS A 130 -9.35 21.85 -12.59
C LYS A 130 -8.66 20.62 -13.16
N VAL A 131 -8.34 19.64 -12.31
CA VAL A 131 -7.75 18.37 -12.77
C VAL A 131 -8.75 17.54 -13.56
N GLU A 132 -10.02 17.49 -13.16
CA GLU A 132 -11.10 16.88 -13.96
C GLU A 132 -11.21 17.55 -15.33
N ASP A 133 -11.17 18.88 -15.41
CA ASP A 133 -11.30 19.62 -16.67
C ASP A 133 -10.10 19.35 -17.62
N VAL A 134 -8.88 19.28 -17.09
CA VAL A 134 -7.66 19.01 -17.87
C VAL A 134 -7.54 17.55 -18.32
N THR A 135 -7.92 16.62 -17.44
CA THR A 135 -7.79 15.18 -17.68
C THR A 135 -9.02 14.59 -18.37
N GLY A 136 -10.17 15.24 -18.31
CA GLY A 136 -11.47 14.72 -18.77
C GLY A 136 -11.98 13.53 -17.96
N VAL A 137 -11.42 13.27 -16.76
CA VAL A 137 -11.83 12.16 -15.89
C VAL A 137 -12.62 12.71 -14.71
N ALA A 138 -13.81 12.17 -14.46
CA ALA A 138 -14.66 12.60 -13.36
C ALA A 138 -13.93 12.54 -12.00
N ALA A 139 -14.04 13.61 -11.21
CA ALA A 139 -13.40 13.76 -9.91
C ALA A 139 -13.67 12.59 -8.95
N GLY A 140 -14.88 12.01 -9.01
CA GLY A 140 -15.25 10.83 -8.21
C GLY A 140 -14.38 9.61 -8.52
N MET A 141 -14.10 9.35 -9.80
CA MET A 141 -13.21 8.25 -10.22
C MET A 141 -11.77 8.53 -9.80
N ILE A 142 -11.32 9.78 -9.96
CA ILE A 142 -9.98 10.21 -9.56
C ILE A 142 -9.76 9.94 -8.07
N ARG A 143 -10.68 10.37 -7.19
CA ARG A 143 -10.61 10.14 -5.74
C ARG A 143 -10.64 8.66 -5.35
N ALA A 144 -11.49 7.88 -6.00
CA ALA A 144 -11.64 6.46 -5.68
C ALA A 144 -10.34 5.66 -5.92
N VAL A 145 -9.57 6.05 -6.94
CA VAL A 145 -8.27 5.41 -7.25
C VAL A 145 -7.13 6.09 -6.50
N GLU A 146 -7.09 7.43 -6.38
CA GLU A 146 -6.05 8.14 -5.59
C GLU A 146 -6.02 7.71 -4.13
N SER A 147 -7.19 7.54 -3.50
CA SER A 147 -7.25 7.10 -2.10
C SER A 147 -6.62 5.71 -1.88
N LYS A 148 -6.57 4.87 -2.91
CA LYS A 148 -5.91 3.56 -2.87
C LYS A 148 -4.41 3.70 -3.08
N MET A 149 -3.99 4.50 -4.06
CA MET A 149 -2.59 4.87 -4.28
C MET A 149 -1.97 5.46 -3.01
N ALA A 150 -2.62 6.43 -2.38
CA ALA A 150 -2.14 7.09 -1.16
C ALA A 150 -1.97 6.11 0.00
N ARG A 151 -2.92 5.20 0.21
CA ARG A 151 -2.82 4.14 1.23
C ARG A 151 -1.65 3.20 0.96
N ALA A 152 -1.51 2.75 -0.28
CA ALA A 152 -0.45 1.82 -0.62
C ALA A 152 0.94 2.48 -0.59
N MET A 153 1.06 3.75 -0.97
CA MET A 153 2.28 4.57 -0.75
C MET A 153 2.61 4.71 0.74
N THR A 154 1.60 4.95 1.59
CA THR A 154 1.81 5.02 3.04
C THR A 154 2.30 3.69 3.60
N LEU A 155 1.76 2.56 3.13
CA LEU A 155 2.20 1.23 3.54
C LEU A 155 3.62 0.92 3.05
N GLN A 156 3.97 1.30 1.82
CA GLN A 156 5.33 1.13 1.30
C GLN A 156 6.34 1.95 2.12
N LEU A 157 6.03 3.21 2.41
CA LEU A 157 6.91 4.05 3.23
C LEU A 157 7.10 3.49 4.64
N ARG A 158 6.04 2.93 5.25
CA ARG A 158 6.14 2.25 6.54
C ARG A 158 7.04 1.01 6.48
N ARG A 159 6.90 0.19 5.45
CA ARG A 159 7.77 -0.99 5.24
C ARG A 159 9.22 -0.56 5.10
N TRP A 160 9.50 0.43 4.26
CA TRP A 160 10.86 0.95 4.10
C TRP A 160 11.47 1.50 5.39
N ARG A 161 10.67 2.10 6.27
CA ARG A 161 11.15 2.53 7.60
C ARG A 161 11.52 1.35 8.49
N VAL A 162 10.66 0.33 8.56
CA VAL A 162 10.92 -0.89 9.36
C VAL A 162 12.16 -1.62 8.83
N ASP A 163 12.21 -1.88 7.51
CA ASP A 163 13.36 -2.53 6.87
C ASP A 163 14.66 -1.73 7.09
N SER A 164 14.56 -0.40 7.17
CA SER A 164 15.68 0.47 7.46
C SER A 164 16.08 0.49 8.94
N GLU A 165 15.18 0.20 9.89
CA GLU A 165 15.50 0.14 11.32
C GLU A 165 16.09 -1.23 11.70
N GLU A 166 15.65 -2.31 11.05
CA GLU A 166 16.08 -3.69 11.32
C GLU A 166 17.48 -4.03 10.75
N GLY A 167 18.04 -3.18 9.87
CA GLY A 167 19.33 -3.40 9.22
C GLY A 167 20.56 -2.78 9.90
N TRP A 168 20.41 -2.01 10.98
CA TRP A 168 21.52 -1.30 11.64
C TRP A 168 21.83 -1.77 13.07
N ALA A 169 21.05 -2.70 13.63
CA ALA A 169 21.19 -3.10 15.02
C ALA A 169 22.30 -4.14 15.30
N GLU A 170 23.02 -4.62 14.27
CA GLU A 170 24.05 -5.66 14.41
C GLU A 170 25.43 -5.14 13.98
N ASN A 171 26.04 -4.21 14.74
CA ASN A 171 27.51 -4.09 14.73
C ASN A 171 28.16 -3.30 15.88
N ASP A 172 27.55 -3.25 17.07
CA ASP A 172 28.22 -2.72 18.27
C ASP A 172 28.71 -3.87 19.16
N ASN A 173 29.63 -4.67 18.63
CA ASN A 173 30.53 -5.52 19.43
C ASN A 173 31.97 -5.19 19.02
N VAL A 174 32.55 -4.16 19.65
CA VAL A 174 34.00 -3.89 19.66
C VAL A 174 34.44 -3.66 21.09
#